data_AF-A0AAD1ADV9-F1
#
_entry.id   AF-A0AAD1ADV9-F1
#
_cell.length_a   1.000
_cell.length_b   1.000
_cell.length_c   1.000
_cell.angle_alpha   90.00
_cell.angle_beta   90.00
_cell.angle_gamma   90.00
#
_symmetry.space_group_name_H-M   'P 1'
#
loop_
_entity.id
_entity.type
_entity.pdbx_description
1 polymer ?
#
loop_
_entity_poly.entity_id
_entity_poly.type
_entity_poly.pdbx_seq_one_letter_code
_entity_poly.pdbx_strand_id
1 'polypeptide(L)'
;MPEFPASSQLPEEFRIATQSIRTAVTREELTVSEIASPAGLAPWAFALSGDVSPHAHGRDSELGTGRFILLYDPEEPEQWGGPFRVVCFAQAPLEVEIGTDPFLAEVAWSWLIDALEVRGARYSAASGTATKVLSTGFGELATQGDGAQIEIRASWSPEDAQLAAHVEGWGELLCMLAGLPPVSGDGVTSLALRRNNRD
;
A
#
# COMPACT_ATOMS: atom_id res chain seq x y z
N MET A 1 -11.41 -3.20 -25.35
CA MET A 1 -10.98 -2.22 -24.33
C MET A 1 -12.01 -1.12 -24.30
N PRO A 2 -12.48 -0.66 -23.14
CA PRO A 2 -13.30 0.54 -23.09
C PRO A 2 -12.51 1.72 -23.68
N GLU A 3 -13.15 2.47 -24.56
CA GLU A 3 -12.59 3.62 -25.24
C GLU A 3 -13.07 4.86 -24.49
N PHE A 4 -12.23 5.39 -23.58
CA PHE A 4 -12.61 6.56 -22.80
C PHE A 4 -12.59 7.80 -23.71
N PRO A 5 -13.68 8.60 -23.76
CA PRO A 5 -13.69 9.82 -24.54
C PRO A 5 -12.63 10.78 -23.98
N ALA A 6 -11.73 11.23 -24.85
CA ALA A 6 -10.73 12.24 -24.53
C ALA A 6 -11.42 13.58 -24.24
N SER A 7 -11.96 13.75 -23.04
CA SER A 7 -12.39 15.05 -22.54
C SER A 7 -11.15 15.81 -22.07
N SER A 8 -10.86 16.91 -22.76
CA SER A 8 -9.60 17.65 -22.73
C SER A 8 -9.40 18.50 -21.47
N GLN A 9 -10.25 18.37 -20.46
CA GLN A 9 -10.21 19.19 -19.24
C GLN A 9 -10.33 18.30 -18.02
N LEU A 10 -9.37 18.44 -17.09
CA LEU A 10 -9.31 17.69 -15.85
C LEU A 10 -10.57 18.01 -15.02
N PRO A 11 -11.39 17.00 -14.63
CA PRO A 11 -12.55 17.21 -13.78
C PRO A 11 -12.16 17.86 -12.46
N GLU A 12 -12.99 18.80 -11.99
CA GLU A 12 -12.71 19.58 -10.79
C GLU A 12 -12.56 18.68 -9.55
N GLU A 13 -13.42 17.68 -9.40
CA GLU A 13 -13.38 16.75 -8.27
C GLU A 13 -12.08 15.93 -8.25
N PHE A 14 -11.67 15.43 -9.41
CA PHE A 14 -10.38 14.73 -9.55
C PHE A 14 -9.18 15.66 -9.32
N ARG A 15 -9.29 16.93 -9.73
CA ARG A 15 -8.27 17.95 -9.43
C ARG A 15 -8.15 18.20 -7.93
N ILE A 16 -9.27 18.28 -7.20
CA ILE A 16 -9.28 18.42 -5.74
C ILE A 16 -8.68 17.16 -5.08
N ALA A 17 -9.09 15.98 -5.52
CA ALA A 17 -8.57 14.71 -5.00
C ALA A 17 -7.04 14.59 -5.15
N THR A 18 -6.50 14.90 -6.33
CA THR A 18 -5.05 14.86 -6.57
C THR A 18 -4.28 15.97 -5.84
N GLN A 19 -4.93 17.10 -5.52
CA GLN A 19 -4.34 18.10 -4.63
C GLN A 19 -4.29 17.60 -3.18
N SER A 20 -5.37 16.97 -2.70
CA SER A 20 -5.41 16.37 -1.36
C SER A 20 -4.38 15.26 -1.21
N ILE A 21 -4.19 14.41 -2.22
CA ILE A 21 -3.12 13.39 -2.22
C ILE A 21 -1.74 14.02 -1.97
N ARG A 22 -1.44 15.14 -2.64
CA ARG A 22 -0.13 15.81 -2.53
C ARG A 22 0.09 16.48 -1.17
N THR A 23 -0.93 16.62 -0.34
CA THR A 23 -0.79 17.13 1.03
C THR A 23 -0.58 16.03 2.08
N ALA A 24 -0.63 14.75 1.69
CA ALA A 24 -0.42 13.63 2.60
C ALA A 24 0.96 13.70 3.28
N VAL A 25 1.01 13.45 4.58
CA VAL A 25 2.24 13.43 5.37
C VAL A 25 2.63 12.00 5.69
N THR A 26 3.70 11.53 5.05
CA THR A 26 4.25 10.18 5.29
C THR A 26 5.42 10.19 6.28
N ARG A 27 5.75 9.00 6.78
CA ARG A 27 6.91 8.77 7.65
C ARG A 27 8.22 9.03 6.93
N GLU A 28 9.29 9.32 7.68
CA GLU A 28 10.61 9.62 7.10
C GLU A 28 11.27 8.41 6.44
N GLU A 29 10.92 7.20 6.88
CA GLU A 29 11.43 5.95 6.29
C GLU A 29 10.73 5.58 4.98
N LEU A 30 9.63 6.25 4.63
CA LEU A 30 8.83 6.01 3.43
C LEU A 30 9.03 7.15 2.43
N THR A 31 9.65 6.82 1.29
CA THR A 31 9.68 7.72 0.14
C THR A 31 8.45 7.48 -0.73
N VAL A 32 7.68 8.53 -1.00
CA VAL A 32 6.52 8.49 -1.91
C VAL A 32 6.79 9.37 -3.12
N SER A 33 6.53 8.85 -4.32
CA SER A 33 6.72 9.61 -5.57
C SER A 33 5.57 9.38 -6.55
N GLU A 34 5.24 10.42 -7.33
CA GLU A 34 4.25 10.32 -8.42
C GLU A 34 4.85 9.51 -9.59
N ILE A 35 4.08 8.54 -10.09
CA ILE A 35 4.47 7.67 -11.20
C ILE A 35 3.40 7.71 -12.31
N ALA A 36 3.73 7.19 -13.49
CA ALA A 36 2.76 7.07 -14.57
C ALA A 36 1.60 6.13 -14.18
N SER A 37 0.37 6.60 -14.35
CA SER A 37 -0.83 5.81 -14.10
C SER A 37 -1.01 4.69 -15.14
N PRO A 38 -1.51 3.50 -14.75
CA PRO A 38 -1.85 2.47 -15.73
C PRO A 38 -2.94 2.95 -16.69
N ALA A 39 -2.77 2.65 -17.99
CA ALA A 39 -3.74 3.02 -19.00
C ALA A 39 -4.95 2.07 -19.01
N GLY A 40 -6.12 2.61 -19.34
CA GLY A 40 -7.31 1.80 -19.65
C GLY A 40 -8.13 1.31 -18.45
N LEU A 41 -7.83 1.75 -17.23
CA LEU A 41 -8.61 1.39 -16.03
C LEU A 41 -9.79 2.33 -15.76
N ALA A 42 -9.64 3.61 -16.08
CA ALA A 42 -10.60 4.68 -15.85
C ALA A 42 -10.31 5.84 -16.81
N PRO A 43 -11.26 6.77 -17.03
CA PRO A 43 -10.99 7.94 -17.85
C PRO A 43 -9.93 8.87 -17.22
N TRP A 44 -9.84 8.91 -15.89
CA TRP A 44 -8.77 9.60 -15.16
C TRP A 44 -8.15 8.72 -14.09
N ALA A 45 -6.82 8.80 -13.95
CA ALA A 45 -6.08 8.05 -12.95
C ALA A 45 -4.84 8.80 -12.45
N PHE A 46 -4.53 8.64 -11.18
CA PHE A 46 -3.33 9.19 -10.53
C PHE A 46 -2.62 8.06 -9.77
N ALA A 47 -1.29 7.99 -9.87
CA ALA A 47 -0.54 6.89 -9.28
C ALA A 47 0.68 7.36 -8.48
N LEU A 48 0.94 6.67 -7.37
CA LEU A 48 2.11 6.82 -6.53
C LEU A 48 2.86 5.50 -6.43
N SER A 49 4.19 5.57 -6.33
CA SER A 49 5.02 4.52 -5.74
C SER A 49 5.35 4.88 -4.29
N GLY A 50 5.54 3.86 -3.47
CA GLY A 50 6.02 3.99 -2.10
C GLY A 50 7.14 2.99 -1.88
N ASP A 51 8.27 3.46 -1.37
CA ASP A 51 9.47 2.65 -1.16
C ASP A 51 9.97 2.89 0.26
N VAL A 52 9.99 1.83 1.08
CA VAL A 52 10.45 1.88 2.46
C VAL A 52 11.94 1.56 2.50
N SER A 53 12.73 2.53 2.96
CA SER A 53 14.17 2.41 3.11
C SER A 53 14.59 2.88 4.50
N PRO A 54 15.19 2.00 5.33
CA PRO A 54 15.73 2.42 6.61
C PRO A 54 17.05 3.16 6.39
N HIS A 55 17.06 4.49 6.52
CA HIS A 55 18.32 5.24 6.49
C HIS A 55 18.52 6.09 7.73
N ALA A 56 19.45 5.62 8.58
CA ALA A 56 20.45 6.51 9.14
C ALA A 56 21.89 5.94 9.00
N HIS A 57 22.14 4.62 9.10
CA HIS A 57 23.51 4.09 9.10
C HIS A 57 23.67 2.64 8.57
N GLY A 58 23.27 2.36 7.32
CA GLY A 58 23.86 1.25 6.54
C GLY A 58 22.92 0.23 5.90
N ARG A 59 23.21 0.00 4.61
CA ARG A 59 22.69 -0.97 3.62
C ARG A 59 21.32 -0.65 3.00
N ASP A 60 21.35 -0.48 1.68
CA ASP A 60 20.24 -0.43 0.70
C ASP A 60 19.40 -1.72 0.71
N SER A 61 18.70 -2.00 1.80
CA SER A 61 17.66 -3.05 1.80
C SER A 61 16.32 -2.38 1.60
N GLU A 62 15.71 -2.57 0.43
CA GLU A 62 14.28 -2.30 0.25
C GLU A 62 13.52 -3.23 1.22
N LEU A 63 12.84 -2.64 2.19
CA LEU A 63 12.11 -3.39 3.21
C LEU A 63 10.63 -3.55 2.86
N GLY A 64 10.10 -2.72 1.97
CA GLY A 64 8.75 -2.82 1.47
C GLY A 64 8.52 -1.84 0.33
N THR A 65 7.75 -2.25 -0.66
CA THR A 65 7.39 -1.39 -1.79
C THR A 65 5.89 -1.48 -2.08
N GLY A 66 5.34 -0.42 -2.66
CA GLY A 66 3.92 -0.36 -2.93
C GLY A 66 3.56 0.54 -4.10
N ARG A 67 2.31 0.40 -4.53
CA ARG A 67 1.66 1.33 -5.44
C ARG A 67 0.30 1.71 -4.90
N PHE A 68 -0.03 2.99 -5.04
CA PHE A 68 -1.35 3.53 -4.77
C PHE A 68 -1.87 4.13 -6.07
N ILE A 69 -3.03 3.70 -6.54
CA ILE A 69 -3.63 4.19 -7.78
C ILE A 69 -5.03 4.68 -7.45
N LEU A 70 -5.25 5.99 -7.61
CA LEU A 70 -6.59 6.59 -7.61
C LEU A 70 -7.14 6.51 -9.03
N LEU A 71 -8.33 5.94 -9.17
CA LEU A 71 -9.14 5.94 -10.38
C LEU A 71 -10.33 6.87 -10.16
N TYR A 72 -10.70 7.61 -11.21
CA TYR A 72 -11.87 8.47 -11.21
C TYR A 72 -12.67 8.29 -12.50
N ASP A 73 -13.96 8.06 -12.33
CA ASP A 73 -14.92 7.93 -13.41
C ASP A 73 -16.25 8.62 -13.00
N PRO A 74 -16.63 9.74 -13.64
CA PRO A 74 -17.86 10.47 -13.33
C PRO A 74 -19.12 9.71 -13.74
N GLU A 75 -19.00 8.60 -14.49
CA GLU A 75 -20.14 7.71 -14.76
C GLU A 75 -20.48 6.81 -13.58
N GLU A 76 -19.68 6.84 -12.50
CA GLU A 76 -19.87 6.09 -11.25
C GLU A 76 -20.17 4.60 -11.51
N PRO A 77 -19.18 3.81 -11.98
CA PRO A 77 -19.36 2.40 -12.24
C PRO A 77 -19.98 1.68 -11.04
N GLU A 78 -21.01 0.86 -11.26
CA GLU A 78 -21.78 0.22 -10.18
C GLU A 78 -20.88 -0.54 -9.20
N GLN A 79 -19.85 -1.23 -9.70
CA GLN A 79 -18.88 -1.96 -8.86
C GLN A 79 -18.02 -1.07 -7.94
N TRP A 80 -17.98 0.24 -8.18
CA TRP A 80 -17.26 1.20 -7.33
C TRP A 80 -18.19 1.81 -6.28
N GLY A 81 -19.48 1.94 -6.55
CA GLY A 81 -20.42 2.58 -5.62
C GLY A 81 -20.11 4.07 -5.38
N GLY A 82 -19.54 4.74 -6.39
CA GLY A 82 -19.16 6.15 -6.38
C GLY A 82 -18.15 6.47 -7.50
N PRO A 83 -17.74 7.75 -7.64
CA PRO A 83 -16.88 8.18 -8.74
C PRO A 83 -15.40 7.80 -8.54
N PHE A 84 -15.00 7.42 -7.33
CA PHE A 84 -13.62 7.10 -6.98
C PHE A 84 -13.43 5.62 -6.69
N ARG A 85 -12.28 5.09 -7.12
CA ARG A 85 -11.77 3.80 -6.68
C ARG A 85 -10.28 3.88 -6.44
N VAL A 86 -9.84 3.46 -5.27
CA VAL A 86 -8.42 3.22 -5.01
C VAL A 86 -8.11 1.77 -5.28
N VAL A 87 -6.99 1.53 -5.96
CA VAL A 87 -6.35 0.21 -6.10
C VAL A 87 -4.96 0.33 -5.50
N CYS A 88 -4.63 -0.56 -4.56
CA CYS A 88 -3.32 -0.58 -3.94
C CYS A 88 -2.64 -1.94 -4.10
N PHE A 89 -1.32 -1.87 -4.15
CA PHE A 89 -0.40 -2.98 -4.08
C PHE A 89 0.62 -2.67 -2.99
N ALA A 90 0.98 -3.67 -2.19
CA ALA A 90 2.05 -3.57 -1.21
C ALA A 90 2.75 -4.92 -1.13
N GLN A 91 4.07 -4.93 -1.03
CA GLN A 91 4.86 -6.14 -0.86
C GLN A 91 6.03 -5.88 0.08
N ALA A 92 6.42 -6.91 0.82
CA ALA A 92 7.61 -6.88 1.66
C ALA A 92 8.23 -8.27 1.81
N PRO A 93 9.57 -8.38 1.79
CA PRO A 93 10.25 -9.61 2.17
C PRO A 93 10.00 -9.94 3.65
N LEU A 94 9.95 -11.23 3.96
CA LEU A 94 9.72 -11.74 5.31
C LEU A 94 10.80 -12.75 5.71
N GLU A 95 10.98 -12.90 7.01
CA GLU A 95 11.65 -14.07 7.57
C GLU A 95 10.76 -15.31 7.36
N VAL A 96 11.38 -16.44 7.01
CA VAL A 96 10.66 -17.69 6.67
C VAL A 96 9.74 -18.13 7.79
N GLU A 97 10.19 -18.02 9.04
CA GLU A 97 9.44 -18.37 10.24
C GLU A 97 8.13 -17.57 10.32
N ILE A 98 8.18 -16.27 10.05
CA ILE A 98 7.00 -15.38 10.00
C ILE A 98 6.10 -15.77 8.82
N GLY A 99 6.67 -16.06 7.65
CA GLY A 99 5.91 -16.47 6.45
C GLY A 99 5.06 -17.72 6.66
N THR A 100 5.45 -18.60 7.58
CA THR A 100 4.70 -19.82 7.93
C THR A 100 3.54 -19.58 8.90
N ASP A 101 3.44 -18.40 9.53
CA ASP A 101 2.35 -18.07 10.45
C ASP A 101 0.99 -18.13 9.74
N PRO A 102 0.03 -18.95 10.22
CA PRO A 102 -1.30 -19.06 9.61
C PRO A 102 -2.10 -17.74 9.64
N PHE A 103 -1.86 -16.85 10.61
CA PHE A 103 -2.64 -15.62 10.82
C PHE A 103 -2.07 -14.39 10.10
N LEU A 104 -0.86 -14.48 9.56
CA LEU A 104 -0.17 -13.34 8.95
C LEU A 104 -1.02 -12.62 7.88
N ALA A 105 -1.79 -13.35 7.08
CA ALA A 105 -2.65 -12.76 6.05
C ALA A 105 -3.80 -11.93 6.66
N GLU A 106 -4.42 -12.41 7.73
CA GLU A 106 -5.50 -11.71 8.44
C GLU A 106 -4.97 -10.47 9.17
N VAL A 107 -3.79 -10.59 9.79
CA VAL A 107 -3.11 -9.48 10.46
C VAL A 107 -2.69 -8.40 9.46
N ALA A 108 -2.13 -8.79 8.32
CA ALA A 108 -1.73 -7.84 7.28
C ALA A 108 -2.95 -7.12 6.68
N TRP A 109 -4.10 -7.79 6.57
CA TRP A 109 -5.35 -7.15 6.19
C TRP A 109 -5.85 -6.18 7.26
N SER A 110 -5.84 -6.57 8.54
CA SER A 110 -6.28 -5.67 9.62
C SER A 110 -5.43 -4.42 9.69
N TRP A 111 -4.12 -4.52 9.46
CA TRP A 111 -3.21 -3.37 9.38
C TRP A 111 -3.66 -2.33 8.34
N LEU A 112 -4.16 -2.73 7.17
CA LEU A 112 -4.69 -1.77 6.19
C LEU A 112 -5.94 -1.09 6.72
N ILE A 113 -6.88 -1.86 7.27
CA ILE A 113 -8.16 -1.35 7.76
C ILE A 113 -7.94 -0.38 8.93
N ASP A 114 -7.15 -0.80 9.92
CA ASP A 114 -6.82 0.00 11.10
C ASP A 114 -6.07 1.27 10.69
N ALA A 115 -5.12 1.19 9.75
CA ALA A 115 -4.38 2.36 9.29
C ALA A 115 -5.28 3.38 8.59
N LEU A 116 -6.22 2.93 7.75
CA LEU A 116 -7.21 3.81 7.12
C LEU A 116 -8.12 4.46 8.18
N GLU A 117 -8.58 3.69 9.16
CA GLU A 117 -9.45 4.18 10.24
C GLU A 117 -8.75 5.21 11.14
N VAL A 118 -7.53 4.90 11.60
CA VAL A 118 -6.73 5.79 12.46
C VAL A 118 -6.40 7.11 11.77
N ARG A 119 -6.20 7.11 10.45
CA ARG A 119 -5.98 8.32 9.65
C ARG A 119 -7.27 9.08 9.32
N GLY A 120 -8.44 8.51 9.66
CA GLY A 120 -9.74 9.11 9.41
C GLY A 120 -10.16 9.07 7.93
N ALA A 121 -9.66 8.10 7.16
CA ALA A 121 -10.04 7.91 5.77
C ALA A 121 -11.49 7.41 5.68
N ARG A 122 -12.33 8.09 4.90
CA ARG A 122 -13.74 7.71 4.70
C ARG A 122 -13.88 6.87 3.44
N TYR A 123 -14.27 5.62 3.59
CA TYR A 123 -14.37 4.68 2.47
C TYR A 123 -15.47 3.65 2.67
N SER A 124 -15.85 3.05 1.56
CA SER A 124 -16.69 1.86 1.50
C SER A 124 -16.07 0.79 0.59
N ALA A 125 -16.74 -0.37 0.50
CA ALA A 125 -16.42 -1.43 -0.45
C ALA A 125 -14.94 -1.87 -0.46
N ALA A 126 -14.32 -1.92 0.71
CA ALA A 126 -12.96 -2.44 0.86
C ALA A 126 -12.94 -3.94 0.58
N SER A 127 -11.99 -4.34 -0.27
CA SER A 127 -11.79 -5.71 -0.66
C SER A 127 -10.34 -5.94 -1.06
N GLY A 128 -9.87 -7.17 -0.96
CA GLY A 128 -8.50 -7.49 -1.33
C GLY A 128 -8.10 -8.91 -1.01
N THR A 129 -6.82 -9.20 -1.24
CA THR A 129 -6.17 -10.46 -0.93
C THR A 129 -4.80 -10.19 -0.32
N ALA A 130 -4.44 -10.97 0.70
CA ALA A 130 -3.08 -11.07 1.21
C ALA A 130 -2.51 -12.44 0.82
N THR A 131 -1.42 -12.43 0.06
CA THR A 131 -0.77 -13.62 -0.49
C THR A 131 0.58 -13.80 0.18
N LYS A 132 0.84 -15.00 0.68
CA LYS A 132 2.13 -15.41 1.23
C LYS A 132 2.84 -16.29 0.21
N VAL A 133 4.08 -15.96 -0.10
CA VAL A 133 4.94 -16.77 -0.97
C VAL A 133 6.04 -17.36 -0.10
N LEU A 134 6.15 -18.69 -0.12
CA LEU A 134 7.25 -19.43 0.50
C LEU A 134 8.06 -20.11 -0.61
N SER A 135 9.37 -19.91 -0.60
CA SER A 135 10.29 -20.54 -1.53
C SER A 135 11.32 -21.37 -0.78
N THR A 136 11.64 -22.55 -1.32
CA THR A 136 12.73 -23.40 -0.84
C THR A 136 13.75 -23.54 -1.94
N GLY A 137 15.00 -23.20 -1.65
CA GLY A 137 16.10 -23.29 -2.60
C GLY A 137 16.52 -24.74 -2.85
N PHE A 138 16.61 -25.14 -4.13
CA PHE A 138 17.16 -26.44 -4.54
C PHE A 138 18.23 -26.25 -5.62
N GLY A 139 19.15 -27.20 -5.75
CA GLY A 139 20.21 -27.16 -6.76
C GLY A 139 21.12 -25.94 -6.59
N GLU A 140 21.29 -25.14 -7.64
CA GLU A 140 22.11 -23.92 -7.61
C GLU A 140 21.58 -22.85 -6.63
N LEU A 141 20.28 -22.87 -6.33
CA LEU A 141 19.66 -21.94 -5.37
C LEU A 141 19.72 -22.46 -3.92
N ALA A 142 20.24 -23.67 -3.69
CA ALA A 142 20.34 -24.22 -2.33
C ALA A 142 21.24 -23.37 -1.42
N THR A 143 22.21 -22.65 -1.99
CA THR A 143 23.09 -21.73 -1.26
C THR A 143 22.39 -20.44 -0.85
N GLN A 144 21.27 -20.08 -1.48
CA GLN A 144 20.45 -18.91 -1.15
C GLN A 144 19.46 -19.20 0.00
N GLY A 145 19.17 -20.47 0.27
CA GLY A 145 18.27 -20.91 1.34
C GLY A 145 16.79 -20.75 1.02
N ASP A 146 15.98 -20.74 2.07
CA ASP A 146 14.53 -20.54 1.97
C ASP A 146 14.18 -19.05 2.03
N GLY A 147 13.10 -18.66 1.35
CA GLY A 147 12.62 -17.30 1.29
C GLY A 147 11.14 -17.18 1.63
N ALA A 148 10.73 -16.00 2.10
CA ALA A 148 9.34 -15.66 2.31
C ALA A 148 9.04 -14.22 1.88
N GLN A 149 7.83 -14.00 1.39
CA GLN A 149 7.32 -12.69 1.01
C GLN A 149 5.82 -12.61 1.27
N ILE A 150 5.35 -11.41 1.63
CA ILE A 150 3.92 -11.10 1.64
C ILE A 150 3.61 -10.06 0.57
N GLU A 151 2.44 -10.23 -0.06
CA GLU A 151 1.87 -9.31 -1.03
C GLU A 151 0.42 -9.01 -0.66
N ILE A 152 0.05 -7.74 -0.59
CA ILE A 152 -1.33 -7.28 -0.45
C ILE A 152 -1.75 -6.62 -1.74
N ARG A 153 -2.90 -7.06 -2.26
CA ARG A 153 -3.66 -6.34 -3.29
C ARG A 153 -4.99 -5.95 -2.70
N ALA A 154 -5.27 -4.67 -2.62
CA ALA A 154 -6.54 -4.20 -2.09
C ALA A 154 -7.13 -3.10 -2.95
N SER A 155 -8.41 -2.85 -2.74
CA SER A 155 -9.13 -1.75 -3.34
C SER A 155 -10.29 -1.33 -2.46
N TRP A 156 -10.62 -0.05 -2.48
CA TRP A 156 -11.72 0.53 -1.73
C TRP A 156 -12.24 1.75 -2.47
N SER A 157 -13.42 2.22 -2.09
CA SER A 157 -14.08 3.38 -2.69
C SER A 157 -14.09 4.54 -1.71
N PRO A 158 -13.25 5.57 -1.91
CA PRO A 158 -13.32 6.82 -1.15
C PRO A 158 -14.71 7.46 -1.24
N GLU A 159 -15.19 8.01 -0.13
CA GLU A 159 -16.51 8.68 -0.07
C GLU A 159 -16.47 10.14 -0.54
N ASP A 160 -15.28 10.73 -0.63
CA ASP A 160 -15.07 12.13 -0.97
C ASP A 160 -13.70 12.37 -1.64
N ALA A 161 -13.40 13.64 -1.92
CA ALA A 161 -12.14 14.06 -2.54
C ALA A 161 -11.01 14.35 -1.53
N GLN A 162 -11.16 13.99 -0.25
CA GLN A 162 -10.17 14.17 0.81
C GLN A 162 -9.23 12.97 0.91
N LEU A 163 -8.41 12.78 -0.13
CA LEU A 163 -7.61 11.58 -0.33
C LEU A 163 -6.30 11.52 0.47
N ALA A 164 -5.88 12.59 1.15
CA ALA A 164 -4.64 12.60 1.95
C ALA A 164 -4.61 11.45 2.98
N ALA A 165 -5.69 11.28 3.75
CA ALA A 165 -5.79 10.23 4.78
C ALA A 165 -5.65 8.81 4.21
N HIS A 166 -6.11 8.58 2.97
CA HIS A 166 -5.99 7.29 2.31
C HIS A 166 -4.55 6.96 1.93
N VAL A 167 -3.79 7.96 1.47
CA VAL A 167 -2.36 7.82 1.16
C VAL A 167 -1.56 7.60 2.44
N GLU A 168 -1.88 8.31 3.51
CA GLU A 168 -1.24 8.12 4.82
C GLU A 168 -1.50 6.73 5.41
N GLY A 169 -2.73 6.23 5.31
CA GLY A 169 -3.08 4.88 5.76
C GLY A 169 -2.37 3.80 4.96
N TRP A 170 -2.31 3.95 3.63
CA TRP A 170 -1.52 3.07 2.77
C TRP A 170 -0.01 3.14 3.09
N GLY A 171 0.52 4.33 3.38
CA GLY A 171 1.91 4.51 3.79
C GLY A 171 2.24 3.82 5.11
N GLU A 172 1.32 3.86 6.09
CA GLU A 172 1.47 3.13 7.35
C GLU A 172 1.51 1.62 7.13
N LEU A 173 0.62 1.10 6.27
CA LEU A 173 0.64 -0.31 5.89
C LEU A 173 2.02 -0.72 5.33
N LEU A 174 2.59 0.07 4.41
CA LEU A 174 3.91 -0.22 3.84
C LEU A 174 4.98 -0.29 4.93
N CYS A 175 4.95 0.65 5.87
CA CYS A 175 5.90 0.68 6.98
C CYS A 175 5.75 -0.55 7.89
N MET A 176 4.51 -0.93 8.24
CA MET A 176 4.25 -2.12 9.06
C MET A 176 4.66 -3.41 8.36
N LEU A 177 4.37 -3.56 7.06
CA LEU A 177 4.83 -4.70 6.26
C LEU A 177 6.36 -4.77 6.19
N ALA A 178 7.03 -3.62 6.15
CA ALA A 178 8.48 -3.51 6.22
C ALA A 178 9.06 -3.75 7.63
N GLY A 179 8.22 -4.07 8.62
CA GLY A 179 8.64 -4.36 10.00
C GLY A 179 8.85 -3.13 10.88
N LEU A 180 8.47 -1.93 10.41
CA LEU A 180 8.48 -0.74 11.25
C LEU A 180 7.28 -0.77 12.21
N PRO A 181 7.46 -0.39 13.49
CA PRO A 181 6.35 -0.36 14.43
C PRO A 181 5.33 0.70 13.99
N PRO A 182 4.03 0.50 14.23
CA PRO A 182 3.03 1.52 13.94
C PRO A 182 3.33 2.80 14.72
N VAL A 183 3.11 3.97 14.12
CA VAL A 183 3.16 5.24 14.88
C VAL A 183 1.94 5.32 15.81
N SER A 184 2.09 4.82 17.03
CA SER A 184 1.05 4.94 18.05
C SER A 184 0.84 6.42 18.42
N GLY A 185 -0.41 6.89 18.30
CA GLY A 185 -0.83 8.16 18.89
C GLY A 185 -0.84 8.15 20.43
N ASP A 186 -0.74 6.99 21.07
CA ASP A 186 -0.50 6.85 22.51
C ASP A 186 0.06 5.47 22.85
N GLY A 187 1.26 5.44 23.44
CA GLY A 187 1.63 4.56 24.56
C GLY A 187 1.64 3.03 24.45
N VAL A 188 1.29 2.39 23.33
CA VAL A 188 1.41 0.92 23.22
C VAL A 188 2.66 0.55 22.43
N THR A 189 3.70 0.19 23.17
CA THR A 189 4.95 -0.35 22.61
C THR A 189 4.65 -1.70 21.95
N SER A 190 4.58 -1.75 20.62
CA SER A 190 4.59 -3.03 19.90
C SER A 190 5.90 -3.76 20.21
N LEU A 191 5.77 -5.04 20.54
CA LEU A 191 6.88 -5.93 20.85
C LEU A 191 7.78 -6.04 19.61
N ALA A 192 8.88 -5.30 19.59
CA ALA A 192 9.85 -5.38 18.50
C ALA A 192 10.41 -6.81 18.42
N LEU A 193 10.06 -7.54 17.36
CA LEU A 193 10.75 -8.76 16.96
C LEU A 193 12.17 -8.39 16.59
N ARG A 194 13.10 -8.60 17.53
CA ARG A 194 14.52 -8.37 17.31
C ARG A 194 15.04 -9.35 16.26
N ARG A 195 15.24 -8.82 15.06
CA ARG A 195 15.99 -9.44 13.97
C ARG A 195 17.46 -9.56 14.37
N ASN A 196 17.86 -10.75 14.77
CA ASN A 196 19.23 -11.04 15.16
C ASN A 196 20.05 -11.38 13.91
N ASN A 197 20.69 -10.38 13.30
CA ASN A 197 21.69 -10.64 12.25
C ASN A 197 22.85 -11.43 12.86
N ARG A 198 23.09 -12.63 12.35
CA ARG A 198 24.35 -13.35 12.54
C ARG A 198 25.10 -13.39 11.21
N ASP A 199 26.35 -12.96 11.31
CA ASP A 199 27.39 -12.92 10.28
C ASP A 199 27.65 -14.28 9.60
#